data_AF-A0A1A8NEZ2-F1
#
_entry.id   AF-A0A1A8NEZ2-F1
#
_cell.length_a   1.000
_cell.length_b   1.000
_cell.length_c   1.000
_cell.angle_alpha   90.00
_cell.angle_beta   90.00
_cell.angle_gamma   90.00
#
_symmetry.space_group_name_H-M   'P 1'
#
loop_
_entity.id
_entity.type
_entity.pdbx_description
1 polymer ?
#
loop_
_entity_poly.entity_id
_entity_poly.type
_entity_poly.pdbx_seq_one_letter_code
_entity_poly.pdbx_strand_id
1 'polypeptide(L)'
;MREENTEELEVLEAQIKHLQAEVKGLQQQLQEEDCKNITFNFEGPMKDALAYMCGLTEGEGKEVVVSKLEEEVEQLERKIKLQAQINGISVTRCITKTLDHSGRKDVQLFCISGHCSGLVFQVEFKLSEVQEHQRTVNELNVVLDSKDPQSFSSFLSRVEENNNLLLFFRTLRTFSDRCDDRTRAFQHFQEKFPSVVSLPGGCRSFYDHLRSTQPKTQENWASLSDLVTVAT
;
A
#
# COMPACT_ATOMS: atom_id res chain seq x y z
N MET A 1 5.55 59.48 -37.52
CA MET A 1 5.03 58.23 -38.13
C MET A 1 6.10 57.17 -38.43
N ARG A 2 7.31 57.47 -38.94
CA ARG A 2 8.38 56.42 -39.04
C ARG A 2 9.21 56.25 -37.76
N GLU A 3 9.47 57.32 -37.02
CA GLU A 3 10.27 57.28 -35.78
C GLU A 3 9.53 56.65 -34.59
N GLU A 4 8.24 56.95 -34.42
CA GLU A 4 7.38 56.27 -33.41
C GLU A 4 7.36 54.74 -33.58
N ASN A 5 7.36 54.27 -34.83
CA ASN A 5 7.26 52.84 -35.14
C ASN A 5 8.58 52.10 -34.87
N THR A 6 9.71 52.80 -34.87
CA THR A 6 11.01 52.25 -34.46
C THR A 6 11.16 52.18 -32.95
N GLU A 7 10.68 53.20 -32.22
CA GLU A 7 10.70 53.19 -30.75
C GLU A 7 9.76 52.13 -30.15
N GLU A 8 8.56 51.94 -30.72
CA GLU A 8 7.65 50.87 -30.32
C GLU A 8 8.26 49.47 -30.55
N LEU A 9 9.03 49.31 -31.62
CA LEU A 9 9.68 48.04 -31.97
C LEU A 9 10.83 47.71 -31.00
N GLU A 10 11.60 48.71 -30.58
CA GLU A 10 12.64 48.55 -29.55
C GLU A 10 12.05 48.21 -28.18
N VAL A 11 10.94 48.83 -27.79
CA VAL A 11 10.23 48.53 -26.53
C VAL A 11 9.69 47.09 -26.53
N LEU A 12 9.11 46.65 -27.64
CA LEU A 12 8.63 45.28 -27.79
C LEU A 12 9.78 44.26 -27.77
N GLU A 13 10.92 44.57 -28.40
CA GLU A 13 12.09 43.68 -28.37
C GLU A 13 12.68 43.56 -26.96
N ALA A 14 12.68 44.65 -26.18
CA ALA A 14 13.09 44.64 -24.78
C ALA A 14 12.12 43.80 -23.90
N GLN A 15 10.80 43.91 -24.12
CA GLN A 15 9.82 43.07 -23.42
C GLN A 15 9.95 41.59 -23.76
N ILE A 16 10.19 41.26 -25.03
CA ILE A 16 10.41 39.87 -25.45
C ILE A 16 11.66 39.31 -24.75
N LYS A 17 12.76 40.06 -24.69
CA LYS A 17 13.98 39.65 -23.98
C LYS A 17 13.75 39.47 -22.48
N HIS A 18 12.99 40.36 -21.85
CA HIS A 18 12.62 40.25 -20.44
C HIS A 18 11.79 38.98 -20.18
N LEU A 19 10.73 38.77 -20.95
CA LEU A 19 9.86 37.60 -20.82
C LEU A 19 10.60 36.29 -21.10
N GLN A 20 11.53 36.29 -22.07
CA GLN A 20 12.39 35.13 -22.32
C GLN A 20 13.32 34.83 -21.12
N ALA A 21 13.85 35.87 -20.47
CA ALA A 21 14.66 35.71 -19.26
C ALA A 21 13.81 35.20 -18.08
N GLU A 22 12.58 35.67 -17.93
CA GLU A 22 11.63 35.24 -16.90
C GLU A 22 11.20 33.79 -17.11
N VAL A 23 10.83 33.40 -18.34
CA VAL A 23 10.50 32.00 -18.68
C VAL A 23 11.69 31.09 -18.39
N LYS A 24 12.91 31.52 -18.74
CA LYS A 24 14.13 30.76 -18.43
C LYS A 24 14.36 30.63 -16.92
N GLY A 25 14.13 31.70 -16.17
CA GLY A 25 14.22 31.70 -14.71
C GLY A 25 13.19 30.78 -14.06
N LEU A 26 11.93 30.84 -14.49
CA LEU A 26 10.85 29.98 -14.01
C LEU A 26 11.09 28.51 -14.38
N GLN A 27 11.65 28.23 -15.56
CA GLN A 27 12.04 26.86 -15.96
C GLN A 27 13.18 26.32 -15.08
N GLN A 28 14.18 27.14 -14.75
CA GLN A 28 15.24 26.76 -13.81
C GLN A 28 14.69 26.54 -12.41
N GLN A 29 13.79 27.41 -11.95
CA GLN A 29 13.18 27.29 -10.64
C GLN A 29 12.28 26.04 -10.55
N LEU A 30 11.52 25.73 -11.60
CA LEU A 30 10.75 24.48 -11.68
C LEU A 30 11.67 23.26 -11.66
N GLN A 31 12.79 23.31 -12.37
CA GLN A 31 13.76 22.20 -12.40
C GLN A 31 14.46 22.00 -11.05
N GLU A 32 14.79 23.08 -10.33
CA GLU A 32 15.31 23.02 -8.97
C GLU A 32 14.26 22.51 -7.96
N GLU A 33 13.01 22.97 -8.08
CA GLU A 33 11.90 22.49 -7.26
C GLU A 33 11.55 21.04 -7.56
N ASP A 34 11.65 20.59 -8.82
CA ASP A 34 11.50 19.19 -9.20
C ASP A 34 12.65 18.35 -8.64
N CYS A 35 13.91 18.81 -8.71
CA CYS A 35 15.04 18.13 -8.07
C CYS A 35 14.89 18.06 -6.54
N LYS A 36 14.35 19.11 -5.91
CA LYS A 36 14.03 19.12 -4.47
C LYS A 36 12.83 18.24 -4.13
N ASN A 37 11.81 18.16 -4.98
CA ASN A 37 10.64 17.28 -4.78
C ASN A 37 10.96 15.80 -5.08
N ILE A 38 11.93 15.52 -5.95
CA ILE A 38 12.52 14.19 -6.16
C ILE A 38 13.40 13.79 -4.95
N THR A 39 13.76 14.75 -4.09
CA THR A 39 14.31 14.49 -2.75
C THR A 39 13.21 13.97 -1.82
N PHE A 40 12.56 12.89 -2.23
CA PHE A 40 12.26 11.85 -1.25
C PHE A 40 13.58 11.50 -0.55
N ASN A 41 13.48 11.09 0.70
CA ASN A 41 14.57 10.57 1.52
C ASN A 41 15.11 9.23 0.98
N PHE A 42 15.41 9.17 -0.32
CA PHE A 42 16.10 8.06 -0.94
C PHE A 42 17.54 8.11 -0.45
N GLU A 43 17.93 7.06 0.25
CA GLU A 43 19.31 6.77 0.62
C GLU A 43 19.82 5.62 -0.24
N GLY A 44 21.13 5.45 -0.33
CA GLY A 44 21.75 4.33 -1.04
C GLY A 44 21.78 4.49 -2.58
N PRO A 45 21.85 3.37 -3.33
CA PRO A 45 22.10 3.37 -4.77
C PRO A 45 21.10 4.19 -5.61
N MET A 46 19.84 4.30 -5.19
CA MET A 46 18.85 5.18 -5.83
C MET A 46 19.28 6.66 -5.81
N LYS A 47 19.83 7.14 -4.68
CA LYS A 47 20.34 8.51 -4.54
C LYS A 47 21.53 8.74 -5.45
N ASP A 48 22.45 7.77 -5.50
CA ASP A 48 23.64 7.82 -6.33
C ASP A 48 23.28 7.83 -7.82
N ALA A 49 22.26 7.06 -8.22
CA ALA A 49 21.74 7.05 -9.59
C ALA A 49 21.11 8.39 -10.01
N LEU A 50 20.34 9.01 -9.12
CA LEU A 50 19.77 10.34 -9.36
C LEU A 50 20.85 11.42 -9.44
N ALA A 51 21.84 11.38 -8.54
CA ALA A 51 22.97 12.30 -8.57
C ALA A 51 23.79 12.16 -9.87
N TYR A 52 24.03 10.93 -10.33
CA TYR A 52 24.68 10.64 -11.60
C TYR A 52 23.87 11.19 -12.80
N MET A 53 22.56 10.95 -12.84
CA MET A 53 21.68 11.47 -13.90
C MET A 53 21.63 13.00 -13.95
N CYS A 54 21.70 13.66 -12.81
CA CYS A 54 21.72 15.12 -12.69
C CYS A 54 23.12 15.74 -12.94
N GLY A 55 24.15 14.93 -13.21
CA GLY A 55 25.52 15.40 -13.42
C GLY A 55 26.19 15.96 -12.15
N LEU A 56 25.67 15.62 -10.97
CA LEU A 56 26.17 16.08 -9.67
C LEU A 56 27.38 15.28 -9.18
N THR A 57 27.67 14.14 -9.82
CA THR A 57 28.79 13.26 -9.50
C THR A 57 29.50 12.80 -10.77
N GLU A 58 30.82 13.04 -10.86
CA GLU A 58 31.69 12.51 -11.93
C GLU A 58 32.25 11.10 -11.62
N GLY A 59 31.78 10.47 -10.53
CA GLY A 59 32.25 9.16 -10.07
C GLY A 59 31.47 7.97 -10.63
N GLU A 60 32.19 6.84 -10.76
CA GLU A 60 31.78 5.51 -11.24
C GLU A 60 30.97 5.49 -12.56
N GLY A 61 31.44 4.69 -13.54
CA GLY A 61 30.79 4.63 -14.85
C GLY A 61 29.31 4.22 -14.75
N LYS A 62 28.48 4.67 -15.71
CA LYS A 62 27.03 4.39 -15.81
C LYS A 62 26.67 2.93 -15.47
N GLU A 63 27.47 2.00 -15.97
CA GLU A 63 27.31 0.56 -15.79
C GLU A 63 27.38 0.11 -14.31
N VAL A 64 28.26 0.73 -13.52
CA VAL A 64 28.43 0.45 -12.09
C VAL A 64 27.23 0.98 -11.29
N VAL A 65 26.74 2.17 -11.62
CA VAL A 65 25.58 2.76 -10.96
C VAL A 65 24.32 1.95 -11.26
N VAL A 66 24.14 1.53 -12.51
CA VAL A 66 22.99 0.69 -12.92
C VAL A 66 23.03 -0.68 -12.25
N SER A 67 24.19 -1.36 -12.23
CA SER A 67 24.30 -2.67 -11.58
C SER A 67 24.05 -2.64 -10.08
N LYS A 68 24.52 -1.59 -9.37
CA LYS A 68 24.19 -1.38 -7.95
C LYS A 68 22.70 -1.19 -7.72
N LEU A 69 22.03 -0.44 -8.58
CA LEU A 69 20.58 -0.22 -8.50
C LEU A 69 19.80 -1.51 -8.81
N GLU A 70 20.21 -2.29 -9.80
CA GLU A 70 19.63 -3.60 -10.10
C GLU A 70 19.74 -4.56 -8.91
N GLU A 71 20.91 -4.63 -8.26
CA GLU A 71 21.09 -5.44 -7.06
C GLU A 71 20.19 -4.98 -5.91
N GLU A 72 20.07 -3.68 -5.69
CA GLU A 72 19.18 -3.12 -4.65
C GLU A 72 17.71 -3.49 -4.90
N VAL A 73 17.25 -3.37 -6.15
CA VAL A 73 15.88 -3.73 -6.54
C VAL A 73 15.64 -5.22 -6.28
N GLU A 74 16.55 -6.10 -6.71
CA GLU A 74 16.42 -7.54 -6.49
C GLU A 74 16.39 -7.89 -4.99
N GLN A 75 17.22 -7.21 -4.18
CA GLN A 75 17.20 -7.37 -2.73
C GLN A 75 15.89 -6.90 -2.10
N LEU A 76 15.35 -5.76 -2.54
CA LEU A 76 14.08 -5.23 -2.06
C LEU A 76 12.91 -6.13 -2.44
N GLU A 77 12.88 -6.66 -3.66
CA GLU A 77 11.88 -7.63 -4.11
C GLU A 77 11.91 -8.91 -3.26
N ARG A 78 13.12 -9.44 -2.97
CA ARG A 78 13.29 -10.57 -2.06
C ARG A 78 12.78 -10.27 -0.66
N LYS A 79 13.07 -9.09 -0.12
CA LYS A 79 12.58 -8.64 1.20
C LYS A 79 11.06 -8.52 1.24
N ILE A 80 10.45 -7.91 0.23
CA ILE A 80 8.98 -7.76 0.11
C ILE A 80 8.32 -9.13 0.06
N LYS A 81 8.83 -10.04 -0.78
CA LYS A 81 8.32 -11.41 -0.89
C LYS A 81 8.41 -12.16 0.44
N LEU A 82 9.55 -12.06 1.12
CA LEU A 82 9.74 -12.68 2.43
C LEU A 82 8.78 -12.09 3.48
N GLN A 83 8.60 -10.77 3.49
CA GLN A 83 7.70 -10.09 4.41
C GLN A 83 6.24 -10.49 4.18
N ALA A 84 5.83 -10.64 2.91
CA ALA A 84 4.50 -11.12 2.57
C ALA A 84 4.28 -12.57 3.03
N GLN A 85 5.29 -13.44 2.88
CA GLN A 85 5.24 -14.81 3.38
C GLN A 85 5.14 -14.88 4.91
N ILE A 86 5.88 -14.05 5.64
CA ILE A 86 5.88 -14.05 7.12
C ILE A 86 4.59 -13.46 7.69
N ASN A 87 4.04 -12.42 7.06
CA ASN A 87 2.88 -11.70 7.56
C ASN A 87 1.55 -12.24 7.02
N GLY A 88 1.59 -13.09 5.98
CA GLY A 88 0.40 -13.58 5.29
C GLY A 88 -0.39 -12.47 4.56
N ILE A 89 0.24 -11.31 4.33
CA ILE A 89 -0.36 -10.11 3.74
C ILE A 89 0.49 -9.67 2.55
N SER A 90 -0.15 -9.56 1.39
CA SER A 90 0.50 -9.16 0.15
C SER A 90 -0.06 -7.81 -0.31
N VAL A 91 0.82 -6.80 -0.40
CA VAL A 91 0.48 -5.48 -0.95
C VAL A 91 0.63 -5.53 -2.47
N THR A 92 -0.44 -5.18 -3.19
CA THR A 92 -0.45 -5.16 -4.67
C THR A 92 -0.28 -3.76 -5.22
N ARG A 93 -0.73 -2.74 -4.48
CA ARG A 93 -0.65 -1.35 -4.91
C ARG A 93 -0.44 -0.45 -3.70
N CYS A 94 0.46 0.52 -3.84
CA CYS A 94 0.63 1.62 -2.90
C CYS A 94 0.69 2.91 -3.70
N ILE A 95 -0.18 3.86 -3.38
CA ILE A 95 -0.18 5.21 -3.95
C ILE A 95 0.00 6.17 -2.81
N THR A 96 0.91 7.12 -2.98
CA THR A 96 1.10 8.23 -2.04
C THR A 96 0.85 9.53 -2.78
N LYS A 97 0.12 10.45 -2.16
CA LYS A 97 -0.10 11.81 -2.67
C LYS A 97 0.25 12.80 -1.57
N THR A 98 1.16 13.73 -1.84
CA THR A 98 1.44 14.84 -0.94
C THR A 98 0.30 15.85 -1.04
N LEU A 99 -0.36 16.15 0.09
CA LEU A 99 -1.48 17.10 0.17
C LEU A 99 -1.01 18.47 0.67
N ASP A 100 -0.06 18.50 1.58
CA ASP A 100 0.53 19.71 2.13
C ASP A 100 2.00 19.45 2.42
N HIS A 101 2.84 20.39 2.00
CA HIS A 101 4.26 20.43 2.31
C HIS A 101 4.58 21.85 2.76
N SER A 102 4.23 22.13 4.00
CA SER A 102 4.60 23.37 4.66
C SER A 102 5.81 23.06 5.53
N GLY A 103 6.82 23.95 5.61
CA GLY A 103 8.03 23.71 6.42
C GLY A 103 7.79 23.42 7.93
N ARG A 104 6.54 23.45 8.40
CA ARG A 104 6.12 23.07 9.76
C ARG A 104 5.34 21.76 9.83
N LYS A 105 4.70 21.32 8.74
CA LYS A 105 3.82 20.15 8.71
C LYS A 105 3.73 19.58 7.29
N ASP A 106 3.96 18.28 7.21
CA ASP A 106 3.78 17.49 5.99
C ASP A 106 2.56 16.60 6.12
N VAL A 107 1.69 16.61 5.11
CA VAL A 107 0.50 15.77 5.07
C VAL A 107 0.50 14.96 3.78
N GLN A 108 0.43 13.65 3.90
CA GLN A 108 0.40 12.71 2.79
C GLN A 108 -0.86 11.83 2.88
N LEU A 109 -1.50 11.58 1.75
CA LEU A 109 -2.56 10.60 1.60
C LEU A 109 -1.98 9.30 1.05
N PHE A 110 -2.16 8.22 1.79
CA PHE A 110 -1.78 6.87 1.39
C PHE A 110 -3.01 6.08 0.98
N CYS A 111 -2.90 5.37 -0.14
CA CYS A 111 -3.89 4.39 -0.59
C CYS A 111 -3.16 3.06 -0.87
N ILE A 112 -3.45 2.06 -0.04
CA ILE A 112 -2.82 0.74 -0.08
C ILE A 112 -3.88 -0.28 -0.45
N SER A 113 -3.61 -1.11 -1.45
CA SER A 113 -4.45 -2.25 -1.81
C SER A 113 -3.65 -3.54 -1.71
N GLY A 114 -4.31 -4.62 -1.33
CA GLY A 114 -3.65 -5.89 -1.14
C GLY A 114 -4.63 -7.03 -0.89
N HIS A 115 -4.07 -8.18 -0.52
CA HIS A 115 -4.85 -9.36 -0.18
C HIS A 115 -4.21 -10.14 0.98
N CYS A 116 -5.05 -10.90 1.68
CA CYS A 116 -4.71 -11.75 2.81
C CYS A 116 -5.51 -13.06 2.71
N SER A 117 -4.84 -14.17 2.45
CA SER A 117 -5.42 -15.47 2.06
C SER A 117 -6.41 -15.36 0.89
N GLY A 118 -7.67 -15.01 1.15
CA GLY A 118 -8.73 -14.80 0.16
C GLY A 118 -9.55 -13.53 0.37
N LEU A 119 -9.14 -12.67 1.31
CA LEU A 119 -9.73 -11.35 1.51
C LEU A 119 -8.92 -10.32 0.72
N VAL A 120 -9.60 -9.52 -0.11
CA VAL A 120 -8.99 -8.36 -0.76
C VAL A 120 -9.32 -7.13 0.07
N PHE A 121 -8.34 -6.24 0.23
CA PHE A 121 -8.50 -5.04 1.03
C PHE A 121 -8.00 -3.80 0.29
N GLN A 122 -8.57 -2.67 0.65
CA GLN A 122 -8.07 -1.34 0.34
C GLN A 122 -8.13 -0.49 1.61
N VAL A 123 -7.04 0.22 1.88
CA VAL A 123 -6.92 1.12 3.02
C VAL A 123 -6.49 2.48 2.51
N GLU A 124 -7.23 3.51 2.91
CA GLU A 124 -6.88 4.90 2.67
C GLU A 124 -6.66 5.61 4.01
N PHE A 125 -5.57 6.35 4.16
CA PHE A 125 -5.32 7.13 5.38
C PHE A 125 -4.46 8.35 5.10
N LYS A 126 -4.63 9.39 5.91
CA LYS A 126 -3.74 10.56 5.92
C LYS A 126 -2.66 10.35 6.96
N LEU A 127 -1.41 10.60 6.58
CA LEU A 127 -0.27 10.65 7.48
C LEU A 127 0.11 12.12 7.65
N SER A 128 0.15 12.60 8.89
CA SER A 128 0.70 13.92 9.21
C SER A 128 2.01 13.76 9.96
N GLU A 129 3.05 14.45 9.49
CA GLU A 129 4.34 14.56 10.17
C GLU A 129 4.51 16.01 10.64
N VAL A 130 4.71 16.19 11.94
CA VAL A 130 5.01 17.48 12.57
C VAL A 130 6.50 17.51 12.92
N GLN A 131 7.11 18.71 12.99
CA GLN A 131 8.50 18.88 13.45
C GLN A 131 8.74 18.03 14.72
N GLU A 132 9.86 17.29 14.74
CA GLU A 132 10.21 16.16 15.65
C GLU A 132 9.87 14.73 15.16
N HIS A 133 9.60 14.54 13.87
CA HIS A 133 9.33 13.22 13.25
C HIS A 133 8.15 12.45 13.89
N GLN A 134 7.26 13.16 14.58
CA GLN A 134 6.05 12.55 15.10
C GLN A 134 5.06 12.34 13.96
N ARG A 135 4.87 11.07 13.60
CA ARG A 135 3.94 10.63 12.55
C ARG A 135 2.64 10.16 13.16
N THR A 136 1.54 10.76 12.72
CA THR A 136 0.19 10.42 13.18
C THR A 136 -0.69 10.03 12.00
N VAL A 137 -1.38 8.90 12.13
CA VAL A 137 -2.40 8.46 11.17
C VAL A 137 -3.71 9.16 11.50
N ASN A 138 -4.26 9.85 10.51
CA ASN A 138 -5.51 10.59 10.56
C ASN A 138 -6.42 10.08 9.44
N GLU A 139 -7.74 10.16 9.63
CA GLU A 139 -8.75 9.84 8.62
C GLU A 139 -8.50 8.49 7.92
N LEU A 140 -8.57 7.41 8.70
CA LEU A 140 -8.46 6.03 8.21
C LEU A 140 -9.79 5.54 7.65
N ASN A 141 -9.78 5.04 6.42
CA ASN A 141 -10.89 4.38 5.75
C ASN A 141 -10.44 3.01 5.23
N VAL A 142 -11.25 1.98 5.43
CA VAL A 142 -10.93 0.59 5.13
C VAL A 142 -12.08 -0.08 4.40
N VAL A 143 -11.77 -0.64 3.23
CA VAL A 143 -12.69 -1.44 2.44
C VAL A 143 -12.17 -2.88 2.41
N LEU A 144 -13.03 -3.82 2.78
CA LEU A 144 -12.76 -5.26 2.68
C LEU A 144 -13.76 -5.92 1.72
N ASP A 145 -13.24 -6.62 0.72
CA ASP A 145 -14.03 -7.51 -0.11
C ASP A 145 -14.16 -8.86 0.61
N SER A 146 -15.30 -9.04 1.27
CA SER A 146 -15.64 -10.26 1.99
C SER A 146 -17.01 -10.76 1.55
N LYS A 147 -17.17 -12.09 1.56
CA LYS A 147 -18.45 -12.74 1.22
C LYS A 147 -19.56 -12.48 2.24
N ASP A 148 -19.18 -12.11 3.46
CA ASP A 148 -20.09 -11.70 4.53
C ASP A 148 -19.62 -10.36 5.13
N PRO A 149 -20.03 -9.23 4.54
CA PRO A 149 -19.62 -7.90 4.98
C PRO A 149 -20.01 -7.60 6.45
N GLN A 150 -21.06 -8.24 6.96
CA GLN A 150 -21.52 -8.00 8.33
C GLN A 150 -20.56 -8.58 9.37
N SER A 151 -19.78 -9.61 9.01
CA SER A 151 -18.79 -10.21 9.91
C SER A 151 -17.66 -9.24 10.30
N PHE A 152 -17.37 -8.23 9.47
CA PHE A 152 -16.30 -7.26 9.70
C PHE A 152 -16.79 -5.86 10.02
N SER A 153 -18.08 -5.54 9.88
CA SER A 153 -18.59 -4.16 9.97
C SER A 153 -18.28 -3.48 11.30
N SER A 154 -18.55 -4.15 12.42
CA SER A 154 -18.24 -3.63 13.77
C SER A 154 -16.75 -3.49 14.03
N PHE A 155 -15.93 -4.37 13.46
CA PHE A 155 -14.49 -4.30 13.56
C PHE A 155 -13.93 -3.13 12.75
N LEU A 156 -14.40 -2.96 11.52
CA LEU A 156 -13.97 -1.89 10.62
C LEU A 156 -14.33 -0.51 11.17
N SER A 157 -15.57 -0.31 11.63
CA SER A 157 -15.96 0.98 12.22
C SER A 157 -15.08 1.33 13.42
N ARG A 158 -14.77 0.36 14.30
CA ARG A 158 -13.83 0.59 15.41
C ARG A 158 -12.41 0.92 14.96
N VAL A 159 -11.92 0.30 13.88
CA VAL A 159 -10.59 0.59 13.33
C VAL A 159 -10.54 2.00 12.77
N GLU A 160 -11.54 2.38 11.99
CA GLU A 160 -11.66 3.69 11.34
C GLU A 160 -11.85 4.81 12.37
N GLU A 161 -12.78 4.66 13.32
CA GLU A 161 -13.03 5.63 14.39
C GLU A 161 -11.78 5.93 15.25
N ASN A 162 -10.94 4.92 15.48
CA ASN A 162 -9.72 5.04 16.27
C ASN A 162 -8.45 5.29 15.44
N ASN A 163 -8.57 5.39 14.11
CA ASN A 163 -7.43 5.47 13.18
C ASN A 163 -6.35 4.40 13.41
N ASN A 164 -6.78 3.19 13.83
CA ASN A 164 -5.86 2.17 14.32
C ASN A 164 -5.42 1.21 13.20
N LEU A 165 -4.53 1.72 12.34
CA LEU A 165 -3.96 0.96 11.22
C LEU A 165 -3.21 -0.31 11.68
N LEU A 166 -2.58 -0.25 12.85
CA LEU A 166 -1.85 -1.39 13.42
C LEU A 166 -2.80 -2.53 13.80
N LEU A 167 -3.93 -2.20 14.44
CA LEU A 167 -4.96 -3.18 14.77
C LEU A 167 -5.50 -3.85 13.51
N PHE A 168 -5.75 -3.08 12.45
CA PHE A 168 -6.20 -3.61 11.17
C PHE A 168 -5.29 -4.73 10.63
N PHE A 169 -4.00 -4.44 10.46
CA PHE A 169 -3.05 -5.41 9.91
C PHE A 169 -2.78 -6.58 10.85
N ARG A 170 -2.80 -6.38 12.18
CA ARG A 170 -2.68 -7.48 13.14
C ARG A 170 -3.85 -8.45 13.06
N THR A 171 -5.07 -7.93 12.90
CA THR A 171 -6.26 -8.76 12.72
C THR A 171 -6.19 -9.52 11.41
N LEU A 172 -5.78 -8.89 10.31
CA LEU A 172 -5.59 -9.58 9.02
C LEU A 172 -4.57 -10.71 9.12
N ARG A 173 -3.41 -10.47 9.74
CA ARG A 173 -2.41 -11.52 9.96
C ARG A 173 -3.00 -12.70 10.74
N THR A 174 -3.68 -12.41 11.85
CA THR A 174 -4.32 -13.44 12.68
C THR A 174 -5.36 -14.22 11.89
N PHE A 175 -6.16 -13.53 11.06
CA PHE A 175 -7.11 -14.17 10.16
C PHE A 175 -6.41 -15.10 9.17
N SER A 176 -5.27 -14.68 8.60
CA SER A 176 -4.44 -15.49 7.70
C SER A 176 -3.97 -16.78 8.38
N ASP A 177 -3.41 -16.66 9.59
CA ASP A 177 -2.94 -17.80 10.37
C ASP A 177 -4.08 -18.81 10.63
N ARG A 178 -5.30 -18.32 10.94
CA ARG A 178 -6.48 -19.17 11.13
C ARG A 178 -6.97 -19.84 9.86
N CYS A 179 -6.89 -19.15 8.72
CA CYS A 179 -7.17 -19.74 7.41
C CYS A 179 -6.22 -20.90 7.11
N ASP A 180 -4.94 -20.74 7.42
CA ASP A 180 -3.92 -21.76 7.20
C ASP A 180 -4.09 -22.95 8.17
N ASP A 181 -4.36 -22.69 9.45
CA ASP A 181 -4.69 -23.72 10.44
C ASP A 181 -5.87 -24.58 10.00
N ARG A 182 -6.98 -23.94 9.58
CA ARG A 182 -8.17 -24.64 9.09
C ARG A 182 -7.85 -25.46 7.85
N THR A 183 -7.09 -24.90 6.92
CA THR A 183 -6.70 -25.60 5.68
C THR A 183 -5.87 -26.85 6.00
N ARG A 184 -4.89 -26.75 6.90
CA ARG A 184 -4.08 -27.89 7.36
C ARG A 184 -4.93 -28.95 8.08
N ALA A 185 -5.79 -28.52 9.00
CA ALA A 185 -6.65 -29.44 9.74
C ALA A 185 -7.60 -30.18 8.80
N PHE A 186 -8.19 -29.46 7.84
CA PHE A 186 -9.08 -30.06 6.86
C PHE A 186 -8.36 -31.09 5.98
N GLN A 187 -7.19 -30.76 5.44
CA GLN A 187 -6.37 -31.68 4.66
C GLN A 187 -6.05 -32.95 5.46
N HIS A 188 -5.68 -32.79 6.74
CA HIS A 188 -5.40 -33.91 7.63
C HIS A 188 -6.59 -34.86 7.80
N PHE A 189 -7.80 -34.31 8.02
CA PHE A 189 -9.00 -35.12 8.16
C PHE A 189 -9.44 -35.75 6.84
N GLN A 190 -9.27 -35.05 5.72
CA GLN A 190 -9.58 -35.59 4.39
C GLN A 190 -8.68 -36.80 4.04
N GLU A 191 -7.39 -36.73 4.37
CA GLU A 191 -6.45 -37.84 4.16
C GLU A 191 -6.76 -39.05 5.05
N LYS A 192 -7.09 -38.80 6.34
CA LYS A 192 -7.35 -39.88 7.31
C LYS A 192 -8.74 -40.50 7.20
N PHE A 193 -9.74 -39.71 6.83
CA PHE A 193 -11.14 -40.11 6.82
C PHE A 193 -11.83 -39.74 5.50
N PRO A 194 -11.32 -40.22 4.35
CA PRO A 194 -11.81 -39.81 3.03
C PRO A 194 -13.27 -40.22 2.77
N SER A 195 -13.78 -41.24 3.46
CA SER A 195 -15.16 -41.69 3.36
C SER A 195 -16.16 -40.85 4.16
N VAL A 196 -15.67 -40.06 5.12
CA VAL A 196 -16.48 -39.25 6.05
C VAL A 196 -16.38 -37.76 5.71
N VAL A 197 -15.22 -37.32 5.21
CA VAL A 197 -14.94 -35.92 4.88
C VAL A 197 -14.94 -35.74 3.37
N SER A 198 -16.00 -35.12 2.84
CA SER A 198 -16.11 -34.76 1.43
C SER A 198 -16.07 -33.25 1.23
N LEU A 199 -15.27 -32.77 0.28
CA LEU A 199 -15.29 -31.38 -0.18
C LEU A 199 -16.59 -31.08 -0.94
N PRO A 200 -17.34 -30.02 -0.62
CA PRO A 200 -18.20 -29.40 -1.62
C PRO A 200 -17.28 -28.81 -2.70
N GLY A 201 -17.36 -29.31 -3.93
CA GLY A 201 -16.58 -28.77 -5.04
C GLY A 201 -16.88 -27.28 -5.31
N GLY A 202 -15.85 -26.52 -5.65
CA GLY A 202 -15.93 -25.09 -6.03
C GLY A 202 -15.58 -24.10 -4.91
N CYS A 203 -15.73 -22.79 -5.18
CA CYS A 203 -15.40 -21.66 -4.29
C CYS A 203 -16.18 -21.59 -2.94
N ARG A 204 -16.82 -22.68 -2.54
CA ARG A 204 -17.57 -22.89 -1.30
C ARG A 204 -16.77 -23.64 -0.22
N SER A 205 -15.52 -24.00 -0.47
CA SER A 205 -14.63 -24.75 0.44
C SER A 205 -14.24 -24.02 1.74
N PHE A 206 -14.74 -22.81 1.98
CA PHE A 206 -14.49 -22.04 3.21
C PHE A 206 -15.54 -22.27 4.31
N TYR A 207 -16.59 -23.07 4.03
CA TYR A 207 -17.62 -23.44 4.99
C TYR A 207 -17.75 -24.96 5.08
N ASP A 208 -17.16 -25.53 6.13
CA ASP A 208 -17.22 -26.95 6.44
C ASP A 208 -18.68 -27.39 6.69
N HIS A 209 -19.20 -28.28 5.85
CA HIS A 209 -20.43 -29.00 6.14
C HIS A 209 -20.07 -30.47 6.42
N LEU A 210 -20.09 -30.87 7.69
CA LEU A 210 -20.00 -32.27 8.07
C LEU A 210 -21.27 -32.99 7.61
N ARG A 211 -21.14 -33.92 6.66
CA ARG A 211 -22.26 -34.77 6.23
C ARG A 211 -22.37 -35.94 7.21
N SER A 212 -23.29 -35.84 8.18
CA SER A 212 -23.64 -36.96 9.06
C SER A 212 -24.37 -38.05 8.27
N THR A 213 -23.86 -39.27 8.31
CA THR A 213 -24.53 -40.49 7.84
C THR A 213 -25.04 -41.28 9.03
N GLN A 214 -26.17 -40.89 9.64
CA GLN A 214 -27.03 -41.82 10.41
C GLN A 214 -28.51 -41.39 10.45
N PRO A 215 -29.44 -42.36 10.57
CA PRO A 215 -30.86 -42.19 10.25
C PRO A 215 -31.64 -41.45 11.34
N LYS A 216 -32.78 -40.91 10.91
CA LYS A 216 -33.78 -40.14 11.68
C LYS A 216 -34.01 -40.67 13.10
N THR A 217 -33.41 -40.01 14.08
CA THR A 217 -34.04 -39.80 15.39
C THR A 217 -33.63 -38.43 15.91
N GLN A 218 -34.66 -37.70 16.31
CA GLN A 218 -34.68 -36.32 16.75
C GLN A 218 -33.92 -36.17 18.06
N GLU A 219 -32.75 -35.53 18.03
CA GLU A 219 -32.13 -34.91 19.20
C GLU A 219 -31.01 -33.95 18.76
N ASN A 220 -30.95 -32.80 19.43
CA ASN A 220 -30.14 -31.62 19.13
C ASN A 220 -28.67 -31.93 18.78
N TRP A 221 -28.20 -31.40 17.65
CA TRP A 221 -26.76 -31.29 17.38
C TRP A 221 -26.40 -29.86 17.03
N ALA A 222 -25.55 -29.27 17.88
CA ALA A 222 -24.93 -27.98 17.66
C ALA A 222 -24.08 -28.01 16.38
N SER A 223 -24.25 -26.99 15.55
CA SER A 223 -23.32 -26.71 14.46
C SER A 223 -21.97 -26.31 15.06
N LEU A 224 -20.84 -26.60 14.40
CA LEU A 224 -19.55 -26.03 14.82
C LEU A 224 -19.51 -24.50 14.70
N SER A 225 -20.54 -23.88 14.10
CA SER A 225 -20.80 -22.44 14.22
C SER A 225 -21.27 -22.01 15.62
N ASP A 226 -21.85 -22.92 16.41
CA ASP A 226 -22.42 -22.63 17.73
C ASP A 226 -21.38 -22.69 18.87
N LEU A 227 -20.14 -23.10 18.55
CA LEU A 227 -19.00 -23.10 19.47
C LEU A 227 -18.20 -21.78 19.46
N VAL A 228 -18.70 -20.75 18.77
CA VAL A 228 -18.10 -19.39 18.74
C VAL A 228 -18.81 -18.42 19.70
N THR A 229 -19.61 -18.92 20.64
CA THR A 229 -20.18 -18.07 21.71
C THR A 229 -19.59 -18.41 23.08
N VAL A 230 -18.26 -18.37 23.23
CA VAL A 230 -17.59 -18.07 24.52
C VAL A 230 -16.21 -17.47 24.21
N ALA A 231 -16.16 -16.15 24.02
CA ALA A 231 -15.04 -15.27 24.42
C ALA A 231 -15.22 -13.84 23.85
N THR A 232 -16.25 -13.15 24.31
CA THR A 232 -16.25 -11.69 24.56
C THR A 232 -17.13 -11.44 25.77
#